data_AF-A0A522MFA6-F1
#
_entry.id   AF-A0A522MFA6-F1
#
_cell.length_a   1.000
_cell.length_b   1.000
_cell.length_c   1.000
_cell.angle_alpha   90.00
_cell.angle_beta   90.00
_cell.angle_gamma   90.00
#
_symmetry.space_group_name_H-M   'P 1'
#
loop_
_entity.id
_entity.type
_entity.pdbx_description
1 polymer ?
#
loop_
_entity_poly.entity_id
_entity_poly.type
_entity_poly.pdbx_seq_one_letter_code
_entity_poly.pdbx_strand_id
1 'polypeptide(L)'
;MEGTSKRFNPRAFTAVVIAFSGLGLPLTGLANHLYGFAPPSIARHAWMSAHNCLGLLFAGFAVGHVVLNRRALSKYFWDRGAPVPALGREAALAAALVASLLLLFVGHAFHAGG
;
A
#
# COMPACT_ATOMS: atom_id res chain seq x y z
N MET A 1 13.38 -1.22 -39.94
CA MET A 1 12.62 -1.62 -38.73
C MET A 1 12.42 -0.37 -37.90
N GLU A 2 11.28 0.33 -38.07
CA GLU A 2 10.95 1.48 -37.22
C GLU A 2 10.66 0.98 -35.81
N GLY A 3 11.61 1.19 -34.90
CA GLY A 3 11.41 0.95 -33.49
C GLY A 3 10.44 1.97 -32.94
N THR A 4 9.17 1.61 -32.81
CA THR A 4 8.19 2.42 -32.08
C THR A 4 8.66 2.52 -30.63
N SER A 5 9.26 3.63 -30.22
CA SER A 5 9.61 3.83 -28.81
C SER A 5 8.31 4.02 -28.02
N LYS A 6 7.88 2.96 -27.33
CA LYS A 6 6.73 3.07 -26.41
C LYS A 6 7.09 4.10 -25.33
N ARG A 7 6.32 5.18 -25.27
CA ARG A 7 6.44 6.16 -24.18
C ARG A 7 6.14 5.47 -22.84
N PHE A 8 6.97 5.75 -21.85
CA PHE A 8 6.80 5.23 -20.49
C PHE A 8 5.44 5.64 -19.92
N ASN A 9 4.73 4.68 -19.30
CA ASN A 9 3.44 4.92 -18.66
C ASN A 9 3.61 4.96 -17.14
N PRO A 10 3.70 6.15 -16.51
CA PRO A 10 3.91 6.27 -15.07
C PRO A 10 2.77 5.67 -14.25
N ARG A 11 1.53 5.72 -14.75
CA ARG A 11 0.36 5.16 -14.03
C ARG A 11 0.44 3.64 -13.93
N ALA A 12 0.76 2.98 -15.04
CA ALA A 12 0.93 1.54 -15.08
C ALA A 12 2.11 1.10 -14.20
N PHE A 13 3.23 1.81 -14.29
CA PHE A 13 4.40 1.55 -13.45
C PHE A 13 4.07 1.67 -11.95
N THR A 14 3.45 2.78 -11.54
CA THR A 14 3.03 2.99 -10.16
C THR A 14 2.08 1.89 -9.67
N ALA A 15 1.11 1.47 -10.49
CA ALA A 15 0.20 0.39 -10.12
C ALA A 15 0.93 -0.94 -9.90
N VAL A 16 1.90 -1.29 -10.75
CA VAL A 16 2.71 -2.51 -10.60
C VAL A 16 3.56 -2.45 -9.32
N VAL A 17 4.20 -1.33 -9.03
CA VAL A 17 5.00 -1.19 -7.80
C VAL A 17 4.13 -1.33 -6.55
N ILE A 18 2.95 -0.70 -6.52
CA ILE A 18 1.99 -0.85 -5.42
C ILE A 18 1.52 -2.29 -5.27
N ALA A 19 1.18 -2.95 -6.38
CA ALA A 19 0.73 -4.34 -6.32
C ALA A 19 1.84 -5.26 -5.78
N PHE A 20 3.06 -5.11 -6.29
CA PHE A 20 4.20 -5.92 -5.85
C PHE A 20 4.53 -5.67 -4.37
N SER A 21 4.68 -4.41 -3.97
CA SER A 21 4.98 -4.06 -2.58
C SER A 21 3.85 -4.40 -1.62
N GLY A 22 2.60 -4.17 -2.03
CA GLY A 22 1.40 -4.50 -1.27
C GLY A 22 1.23 -6.00 -1.02
N LEU A 23 1.57 -6.85 -2.00
CA LEU A 23 1.59 -8.31 -1.82
C LEU A 23 2.79 -8.79 -1.02
N GLY A 24 3.94 -8.13 -1.16
CA GLY A 24 5.15 -8.47 -0.40
C GLY A 24 5.07 -8.13 1.08
N LEU A 25 4.29 -7.11 1.46
CA LEU A 25 4.12 -6.68 2.85
C LEU A 25 3.52 -7.78 3.75
N PRO A 26 2.40 -8.46 3.40
CA PRO A 26 1.90 -9.60 4.18
C PRO A 26 2.91 -10.74 4.32
N LEU A 27 3.63 -11.07 3.24
CA LEU A 27 4.62 -12.16 3.25
C LEU A 27 5.79 -11.86 4.19
N THR A 28 6.37 -10.66 4.06
CA THR A 28 7.48 -10.20 4.91
C THR A 28 7.03 -9.93 6.35
N GLY A 29 5.78 -9.49 6.54
CA GLY A 29 5.18 -9.29 7.87
C GLY A 29 4.97 -10.61 8.60
N LEU A 30 4.51 -11.66 7.90
CA LEU A 30 4.42 -13.01 8.45
C LEU A 30 5.81 -13.54 8.83
N ALA A 31 6.81 -13.37 7.98
CA ALA A 31 8.19 -13.75 8.30
C ALA A 31 8.68 -13.00 9.57
N ASN A 32 8.46 -11.70 9.67
CA ASN A 32 8.81 -10.92 10.86
C ASN A 32 8.08 -11.43 12.11
N HIS A 33 6.82 -11.86 12.00
CA HIS A 33 6.09 -12.45 13.12
C HIS A 33 6.71 -13.79 13.55
N LEU A 34 7.09 -14.65 12.61
CA LEU A 34 7.73 -15.94 12.89
C LEU A 34 9.12 -15.78 13.53
N TYR A 35 9.92 -14.82 13.05
CA TYR A 35 11.26 -14.52 13.58
C TYR A 35 11.25 -13.54 14.76
N GLY A 36 10.09 -13.00 15.15
CA GLY A 36 9.97 -11.93 16.14
C GLY A 36 10.52 -12.31 17.53
N PHE A 37 10.30 -13.55 17.93
CA PHE A 37 10.75 -14.11 19.22
C PHE A 37 12.11 -14.84 19.13
N ALA A 38 12.69 -14.94 17.94
CA ALA A 38 13.99 -15.56 17.76
C ALA A 38 15.12 -14.60 18.21
N PRO A 39 16.25 -15.13 18.70
CA PRO A 39 17.45 -14.33 18.94
C PRO A 39 17.84 -13.51 17.70
N PRO A 40 18.51 -12.35 17.89
CA PRO A 40 19.01 -11.56 16.78
C PRO A 40 19.81 -12.41 15.80
N SER A 41 19.39 -12.41 14.53
CA SER A 41 20.03 -13.18 13.47
C SER A 41 20.02 -12.39 12.17
N ILE A 42 20.92 -12.74 11.26
CA ILE A 42 21.01 -12.12 9.92
C ILE A 42 19.66 -12.27 9.19
N ALA A 43 19.02 -13.44 9.29
CA ALA A 43 17.73 -13.70 8.67
C ALA A 43 16.64 -12.77 9.21
N ARG A 44 16.52 -12.62 10.54
CA ARG A 44 15.57 -11.69 11.16
C ARG A 44 15.78 -10.26 10.68
N HIS A 45 17.04 -9.81 10.61
CA HIS A 45 17.35 -8.46 10.15
C HIS A 45 17.01 -8.27 8.67
N ALA A 46 17.33 -9.25 7.81
CA ALA A 46 17.01 -9.20 6.39
C ALA A 46 15.50 -9.13 6.11
N TRP A 47 14.68 -9.93 6.80
CA TRP A 47 13.22 -9.87 6.68
C TRP A 47 12.64 -8.54 7.17
N MET A 48 13.19 -8.00 8.25
CA MET A 48 12.78 -6.70 8.78
C MET A 48 13.14 -5.57 7.81
N SER A 49 14.36 -5.55 7.27
CA SER A 49 14.77 -4.59 6.25
C SER A 49 13.92 -4.70 5.00
N ALA A 50 13.65 -5.91 4.50
CA ALA A 50 12.79 -6.12 3.34
C ALA A 50 11.38 -5.56 3.57
N HIS A 51 10.77 -5.85 4.72
CA HIS A 51 9.46 -5.33 5.09
C HIS A 51 9.44 -3.80 5.10
N ASN A 52 10.44 -3.17 5.70
CA ASN A 52 10.55 -1.71 5.78
C ASN A 52 10.72 -1.07 4.40
N CYS A 53 11.60 -1.64 3.56
CA CYS A 53 11.80 -1.16 2.19
C CYS A 53 10.51 -1.26 1.36
N LEU A 54 9.80 -2.39 1.45
CA LEU A 54 8.51 -2.56 0.78
C LEU A 54 7.46 -1.58 1.31
N GLY A 55 7.46 -1.31 2.62
CA GLY A 55 6.56 -0.32 3.24
C GLY A 55 6.79 1.09 2.71
N LEU A 56 8.04 1.52 2.62
CA LEU A 56 8.40 2.83 2.05
C LEU A 56 8.01 2.94 0.57
N LEU A 57 8.28 1.91 -0.22
CA LEU A 57 7.88 1.86 -1.62
C LEU A 57 6.36 1.91 -1.76
N PHE A 58 5.64 1.08 -1.01
CA PHE A 58 4.17 1.05 -1.05
C PHE A 58 3.59 2.43 -0.69
N ALA A 59 4.02 3.04 0.41
CA ALA A 59 3.54 4.34 0.86
C ALA A 59 3.82 5.45 -0.16
N GLY A 60 5.07 5.56 -0.63
CA GLY A 60 5.46 6.60 -1.60
C GLY A 60 4.70 6.46 -2.92
N PHE A 61 4.61 5.24 -3.46
CA PHE A 61 3.89 5.01 -4.71
C PHE A 61 2.37 5.11 -4.54
N ALA A 62 1.79 4.75 -3.39
CA ALA A 62 0.37 4.94 -3.12
C ALA A 62 -0.02 6.42 -3.17
N VAL A 63 0.78 7.30 -2.54
CA VAL A 63 0.60 8.75 -2.66
C VAL A 63 0.71 9.19 -4.11
N GLY A 64 1.73 8.72 -4.83
CA GLY A 64 1.90 8.98 -6.25
C GLY A 64 0.70 8.53 -7.10
N HIS A 65 0.11 7.37 -6.79
CA HIS A 65 -1.06 6.84 -7.47
C HIS A 65 -2.29 7.74 -7.28
N VAL A 66 -2.54 8.20 -6.06
CA VAL A 66 -3.62 9.15 -5.78
C VAL A 66 -3.40 10.44 -6.56
N VAL A 67 -2.18 10.99 -6.55
CA VAL A 67 -1.85 12.22 -7.28
C VAL A 67 -2.04 12.07 -8.79
N LEU A 68 -1.56 10.96 -9.38
CA LEU A 68 -1.65 10.69 -10.82
C LEU A 68 -3.09 10.44 -11.30
N ASN A 69 -3.94 9.91 -10.42
CA ASN A 69 -5.33 9.57 -10.72
C ASN A 69 -6.35 10.58 -10.17
N ARG A 70 -5.92 11.63 -9.46
CA ARG A 70 -6.81 12.62 -8.82
C ARG A 70 -7.86 13.20 -9.77
N ARG A 71 -7.49 13.49 -11.02
CA ARG A 71 -8.42 14.06 -12.02
C ARG A 71 -9.47 13.06 -12.48
N ALA A 72 -9.09 11.80 -12.67
CA ALA A 72 -10.03 10.74 -13.02
C ALA A 72 -10.97 10.46 -11.84
N LEU A 73 -10.44 10.49 -10.62
CA LEU A 73 -11.20 10.35 -9.39
C LEU A 73 -12.21 11.50 -9.22
N SER A 74 -11.77 12.76 -9.32
CA SER A 74 -12.65 13.93 -9.27
C SER A 74 -13.69 13.91 -10.39
N LYS A 75 -13.32 13.54 -11.62
CA LYS A 75 -14.28 13.45 -12.72
C LYS A 75 -15.32 12.35 -12.47
N TYR A 76 -14.91 11.19 -11.99
CA TYR A 76 -15.84 10.13 -11.58
C TYR A 76 -16.82 10.61 -10.51
N PHE A 77 -16.38 11.44 -9.57
CA PHE A 77 -17.25 12.04 -8.55
C PHE A 77 -18.19 13.11 -9.10
N TRP A 78 -17.72 13.96 -10.01
CA TRP A 78 -18.54 15.05 -10.60
C TRP A 78 -19.53 14.55 -11.66
N ASP A 79 -19.15 13.60 -12.51
CA ASP A 79 -20.00 13.12 -13.61
C ASP A 79 -21.11 12.16 -13.15
N ARG A 80 -20.95 11.49 -11.99
CA ARG A 80 -21.95 10.50 -11.52
C ARG A 80 -23.13 11.09 -10.76
N GLY A 81 -23.15 12.39 -10.46
CA GLY A 81 -24.26 13.02 -9.72
C GLY A 81 -24.60 12.32 -8.40
N ALA A 82 -23.65 11.54 -7.86
CA ALA A 82 -23.88 10.74 -6.67
C ALA A 82 -24.14 11.71 -5.51
N PRO A 83 -25.22 11.55 -4.74
CA PRO A 83 -25.46 12.41 -3.59
C PRO A 83 -24.25 12.27 -2.67
N VAL A 84 -23.56 13.39 -2.45
CA VAL A 84 -22.40 13.55 -1.55
C VAL A 84 -22.46 12.67 -0.28
N PRO A 85 -23.61 12.47 0.40
CA PRO A 85 -23.69 11.58 1.57
C PRO A 85 -23.46 10.08 1.31
N ALA A 86 -23.86 9.53 0.16
CA ALA A 86 -23.66 8.10 -0.15
C ALA A 86 -22.17 7.78 -0.37
N LEU A 87 -21.46 8.72 -1.01
CA LEU A 87 -20.02 8.67 -1.23
C LEU A 87 -19.23 8.83 0.07
N GLY A 88 -19.69 9.72 0.96
CA GLY A 88 -19.13 9.87 2.30
C GLY A 88 -19.14 8.54 3.06
N ARG A 89 -20.21 7.75 2.93
CA ARG A 89 -20.31 6.44 3.59
C ARG A 89 -19.32 5.42 3.03
N GLU A 90 -19.22 5.27 1.70
CA GLU A 90 -18.28 4.30 1.10
C GLU A 90 -16.82 4.69 1.34
N ALA A 91 -16.48 5.98 1.20
CA ALA A 91 -15.15 6.47 1.50
C ALA A 91 -14.82 6.35 2.99
N ALA A 92 -15.78 6.63 3.88
CA ALA A 92 -15.62 6.42 5.32
C ALA A 92 -15.47 4.93 5.66
N LEU A 93 -16.21 4.03 5.00
CA LEU A 93 -16.06 2.58 5.19
C LEU A 93 -14.71 2.08 4.69
N ALA A 94 -14.25 2.54 3.52
CA ALA A 94 -12.93 2.21 3.01
C ALA A 94 -11.82 2.75 3.92
N ALA A 95 -11.95 4.00 4.37
CA ALA A 95 -11.01 4.61 5.32
C ALA A 95 -11.03 3.89 6.68
N ALA A 96 -12.21 3.53 7.19
CA ALA A 96 -12.37 2.77 8.42
C ALA A 96 -11.76 1.38 8.29
N LEU A 97 -12.00 0.67 7.19
CA LEU A 97 -11.39 -0.62 6.92
C LEU A 97 -9.85 -0.51 6.88
N VAL A 98 -9.31 0.47 6.16
CA VAL A 98 -7.86 0.72 6.10
C VAL A 98 -7.31 1.09 7.48
N ALA A 99 -7.98 1.95 8.23
CA ALA A 99 -7.58 2.34 9.58
C ALA A 99 -7.63 1.16 10.55
N SER A 100 -8.67 0.33 10.50
CA SER A 100 -8.78 -0.90 11.30
C SER A 100 -7.67 -1.87 10.97
N LEU A 101 -7.38 -2.11 9.69
CA LEU A 101 -6.26 -2.96 9.27
C LEU A 101 -4.93 -2.39 9.77
N LEU A 102 -4.70 -1.08 9.61
CA LEU A 102 -3.50 -0.43 10.14
C LEU A 102 -3.39 -0.59 11.65
N LEU A 103 -4.45 -0.32 12.41
CA LEU A 103 -4.44 -0.49 13.87
C LEU A 103 -4.21 -1.94 14.30
N LEU A 104 -4.77 -2.90 13.57
CA LEU A 104 -4.64 -4.33 13.89
C LEU A 104 -3.21 -4.81 13.62
N PHE A 105 -2.63 -4.45 12.48
CA PHE A 105 -1.26 -4.88 12.12
C PHE A 105 -0.17 -4.07 12.84
N VAL A 106 -0.31 -2.75 12.96
CA VAL A 106 0.66 -1.89 13.66
C VAL A 106 0.52 -2.04 15.18
N GLY A 107 -0.71 -2.07 15.70
CA GLY A 107 -0.95 -2.25 17.14
C GLY A 107 -0.45 -3.60 17.66
N HIS A 108 -0.57 -4.67 16.87
CA HIS A 108 0.02 -5.96 17.21
C HIS A 108 1.55 -5.89 17.31
N ALA A 109 2.22 -5.10 16.46
CA ALA A 109 3.67 -4.93 16.55
C ALA A 109 4.09 -4.22 17.85
N PHE A 110 3.30 -3.29 18.36
CA PHE A 110 3.55 -2.63 19.65
C PHE A 110 3.25 -3.53 20.85
N HIS A 111 2.25 -4.42 20.77
CA HIS A 111 1.89 -5.29 21.88
C HIS A 111 2.76 -6.56 21.96
N ALA A 112 3.28 -7.05 20.83
CA ALA A 112 4.16 -8.23 20.79
C ALA A 112 5.66 -7.91 20.97
N GLY A 113 6.05 -6.64 20.93
CA GLY A 113 7.43 -6.18 21.10
C GLY A 113 7.73 -5.55 22.47
N GLY A 114 6.76 -5.54 23.40
CA GLY A 114 6.92 -5.11 24.79
C GLY A 114 7.24 -6.27 25.73
#